data_AF-A0A1X7I0E9-F1
#
_entry.id   AF-A0A1X7I0E9-F1
#
_cell.length_a   1.000
_cell.length_b   1.000
_cell.length_c   1.000
_cell.angle_alpha   90.00
_cell.angle_beta   90.00
_cell.angle_gamma   90.00
#
_symmetry.space_group_name_H-M   'P 1'
#
loop_
_entity.id
_entity.type
_entity.pdbx_description
1 polymer ?
#
loop_
_entity_poly.entity_id
_entity_poly.type
_entity_poly.pdbx_seq_one_letter_code
_entity_poly.pdbx_strand_id
1 'polypeptide(L)'
;MANSEFDPMDEEERLLMEAIERGDTEPLPKEEVDRIKASIRGSAHNITIRMKDADIEGMKAKAARLGTSYQTLINSLIHRYLNGGVIIKESF
;
A
#
# COMPACT_ATOMS: atom_id res chain seq x y z
N MET A 1 23.20 -19.77 2.83
CA MET A 1 22.73 -19.44 4.20
C MET A 1 21.38 -18.79 4.04
N ALA A 2 20.34 -19.35 4.65
CA ALA A 2 18.96 -18.92 4.42
C ALA A 2 18.79 -17.49 4.92
N ASN A 3 18.45 -16.56 4.03
CA ASN A 3 17.83 -15.31 4.48
C ASN A 3 16.45 -15.70 5.00
N SER A 4 16.28 -15.65 6.32
CA SER A 4 14.95 -15.77 6.93
C SER A 4 14.10 -14.63 6.36
N GLU A 5 12.98 -14.95 5.74
CA GLU A 5 12.02 -14.01 5.16
C GLU A 5 11.40 -13.06 6.23
N PHE A 6 11.78 -13.24 7.50
CA PHE A 6 11.23 -12.58 8.68
C PHE A 6 12.32 -12.05 9.64
N ASP A 7 13.48 -11.64 9.14
CA ASP A 7 14.45 -10.93 9.98
C ASP A 7 13.92 -9.52 10.28
N PRO A 8 13.82 -9.09 11.55
CA PRO A 8 13.28 -7.78 11.88
C PRO A 8 14.13 -6.66 11.27
N MET A 9 13.46 -5.75 10.56
CA MET A 9 14.12 -4.63 9.88
C MET A 9 14.58 -3.55 10.85
N ASP A 10 13.96 -3.49 12.04
CA ASP A 10 14.30 -2.57 13.13
C ASP A 10 13.97 -3.15 14.52
N GLU A 11 14.34 -2.38 15.55
CA GLU A 11 14.11 -2.75 16.95
C GLU A 11 12.62 -2.82 17.33
N GLU A 12 11.77 -2.03 16.67
CA GLU A 12 10.32 -2.05 16.90
C GLU A 12 9.72 -3.37 16.41
N GLU A 13 10.11 -3.80 15.21
CA GLU A 13 9.66 -5.05 14.61
C GLU A 13 10.13 -6.26 15.42
N ARG A 14 11.36 -6.25 15.92
CA ARG A 14 11.86 -7.31 16.81
C ARG A 14 11.00 -7.44 18.07
N LEU A 15 10.72 -6.31 18.73
CA LEU A 15 9.92 -6.30 19.96
C LEU A 15 8.48 -6.77 19.72
N LEU A 16 7.90 -6.43 18.57
CA LEU A 16 6.58 -6.91 18.15
C LEU A 16 6.57 -8.43 17.92
N MET A 17 7.57 -8.95 17.20
CA MET A 17 7.71 -10.40 16.97
C MET A 17 7.86 -11.16 18.29
N GLU A 18 8.73 -10.70 19.18
CA GLU A 18 8.92 -11.31 20.51
C GLU A 18 7.63 -11.28 21.35
N ALA A 19 6.88 -10.17 21.34
CA ALA A 19 5.62 -10.07 22.07
C ALA A 19 4.56 -11.04 21.53
N ILE A 20 4.50 -11.25 20.21
CA ILE A 20 3.63 -12.24 19.58
C ILE A 20 4.05 -13.67 19.97
N GLU A 21 5.34 -13.98 19.92
CA GLU A 21 5.87 -15.30 20.30
C GLU A 21 5.64 -15.64 21.77
N ARG A 22 5.74 -14.64 22.67
CA ARG A 22 5.45 -14.79 24.10
C ARG A 22 3.95 -14.85 24.40
N GLY A 23 3.09 -14.49 23.44
CA GLY A 23 1.64 -14.40 23.63
C GLY A 23 1.20 -13.21 24.47
N ASP A 24 2.04 -12.18 24.58
CA ASP A 24 1.80 -10.95 25.36
C ASP A 24 0.92 -9.95 24.59
N THR A 25 0.02 -10.43 23.74
CA THR A 25 -0.87 -9.61 22.90
C THR A 25 -2.28 -9.63 23.45
N GLU A 26 -2.83 -8.47 23.75
CA GLU A 26 -4.22 -8.31 24.16
C GLU A 26 -5.11 -7.97 22.95
N PRO A 27 -6.29 -8.61 22.79
CA PRO A 27 -7.20 -8.27 21.72
C PRO A 27 -7.75 -6.86 21.92
N LEU A 28 -7.75 -6.07 20.84
CA LEU A 28 -8.37 -4.75 20.85
C LEU A 28 -9.87 -4.85 21.17
N PRO A 29 -10.45 -3.88 21.91
CA PRO A 29 -11.89 -3.80 22.13
C PRO A 29 -12.66 -3.80 20.80
N LYS A 30 -13.81 -4.50 20.75
CA LYS A 30 -14.63 -4.62 19.53
C LYS A 30 -14.95 -3.27 18.90
N GLU A 31 -15.26 -2.26 19.71
CA GLU A 31 -15.55 -0.90 19.24
C GLU A 31 -14.37 -0.27 18.50
N GLU A 32 -13.14 -0.48 18.98
CA GLU A 32 -11.94 0.04 18.33
C GLU A 32 -11.64 -0.69 17.03
N VAL A 33 -11.82 -2.01 17.02
CA VAL A 33 -11.73 -2.83 15.80
C VAL A 33 -12.74 -2.35 14.75
N ASP A 34 -13.98 -2.04 15.17
CA ASP A 34 -15.02 -1.57 14.27
C ASP A 34 -14.78 -0.15 13.79
N ARG A 35 -14.22 0.74 14.63
CA ARG A 35 -13.76 2.08 14.22
C ARG A 35 -12.65 2.00 13.17
N ILE A 36 -11.64 1.17 13.39
CA ILE A 36 -10.53 0.97 12.45
C ILE A 36 -11.05 0.34 11.14
N LYS A 37 -11.95 -0.65 11.23
CA LYS A 37 -12.59 -1.22 10.04
C LYS A 37 -13.42 -0.20 9.28
N ALA A 38 -14.12 0.70 9.97
CA ALA A 38 -14.91 1.77 9.36
C ALA A 38 -14.03 2.82 8.67
N SER A 39 -12.87 3.16 9.25
CA SER A 39 -11.92 4.10 8.63
C SER A 39 -11.25 3.50 7.39
N ILE A 40 -10.93 2.20 7.40
CA ILE A 40 -10.40 1.48 6.24
C ILE A 40 -11.48 1.29 5.15
N ARG A 41 -12.75 1.10 5.55
CA ARG A 41 -13.90 1.05 4.64
C ARG A 41 -14.35 2.43 4.12
N GLY A 42 -13.54 3.47 4.30
CA GLY A 42 -13.74 4.74 3.59
C GLY A 42 -14.02 4.47 2.11
N SER A 43 -15.08 5.10 1.59
CA SER A 43 -15.73 4.78 0.32
C SER A 43 -14.75 4.70 -0.86
N ALA A 44 -14.31 3.49 -1.21
CA ALA A 44 -13.61 3.24 -2.47
C ALA A 44 -14.63 3.20 -3.60
N HIS A 45 -14.49 4.08 -4.58
CA HIS A 45 -15.34 4.11 -5.76
C HIS A 45 -14.54 3.65 -6.99
N ASN A 46 -15.12 2.72 -7.74
CA ASN A 46 -14.56 2.30 -9.01
C ASN A 46 -14.81 3.41 -10.05
N ILE A 47 -13.74 3.82 -10.73
CA ILE A 47 -13.80 4.79 -11.83
C ILE A 47 -13.24 4.15 -13.11
N THR A 48 -13.82 4.51 -14.25
CA THR A 48 -13.32 4.08 -15.57
C THR A 48 -12.52 5.21 -16.19
N ILE A 49 -11.25 4.95 -16.52
CA ILE A 49 -10.37 5.92 -17.19
C ILE A 49 -10.08 5.40 -18.59
N ARG A 50 -10.33 6.22 -19.62
CA ARG A 50 -9.90 5.90 -20.98
C ARG A 50 -8.41 6.25 -21.13
N MET A 51 -7.60 5.28 -21.52
CA MET A 51 -6.17 5.44 -21.75
C MET A 51 -5.81 4.89 -23.14
N LYS A 52 -4.67 5.32 -23.69
CA LYS A 52 -4.14 4.72 -24.91
C LYS A 52 -3.56 3.35 -24.58
N ASP A 53 -3.68 2.40 -25.50
CA ASP A 53 -3.16 1.04 -25.30
C ASP A 53 -1.65 1.03 -25.01
N ALA A 54 -0.89 1.89 -25.69
CA ALA A 54 0.55 2.05 -25.45
C ALA A 54 0.87 2.48 -23.99
N ASP A 55 0.04 3.35 -23.40
CA ASP A 55 0.23 3.81 -22.03
C ASP A 55 -0.11 2.71 -21.02
N ILE A 56 -1.15 1.91 -21.31
CA ILE A 56 -1.55 0.75 -20.50
C ILE A 56 -0.41 -0.28 -20.47
N GLU A 57 0.16 -0.62 -21.63
CA GLU A 57 1.29 -1.55 -21.71
C GLU A 57 2.54 -1.01 -21.00
N GLY A 58 2.83 0.29 -21.15
CA GLY A 58 3.90 0.95 -20.40
C GLY A 58 3.71 0.85 -18.89
N MET A 59 2.48 1.05 -18.39
CA MET A 59 2.15 0.91 -16.96
C MET A 59 2.29 -0.53 -16.48
N LYS A 60 1.80 -1.52 -17.24
CA LYS A 60 1.95 -2.95 -16.91
C LYS A 60 3.42 -3.34 -16.80
N ALA A 61 4.25 -2.92 -17.74
CA ALA A 61 5.68 -3.22 -17.72
C ALA A 61 6.37 -2.61 -16.48
N LYS A 62 6.02 -1.38 -16.10
CA LYS A 62 6.56 -0.73 -14.89
C LYS A 62 6.07 -1.41 -13.62
N ALA A 63 4.79 -1.75 -13.55
CA ALA A 63 4.19 -2.40 -12.39
C ALA A 63 4.80 -3.81 -12.16
N ALA A 64 5.01 -4.57 -13.23
CA ALA A 64 5.68 -5.87 -13.17
C ALA A 64 7.10 -5.78 -12.59
N ARG A 65 7.87 -4.75 -12.96
CA ARG A 65 9.22 -4.50 -12.40
C ARG A 65 9.18 -4.14 -10.91
N LEU A 66 8.12 -3.50 -10.46
CA LEU A 66 7.89 -3.12 -9.05
C LEU A 66 7.20 -4.22 -8.24
N GLY A 67 6.86 -5.37 -8.86
CA GLY A 67 6.15 -6.45 -8.19
C GLY A 67 4.71 -6.09 -7.77
N THR A 68 4.07 -5.12 -8.44
CA THR A 68 2.72 -4.64 -8.10
C THR A 68 1.77 -4.69 -9.28
N SER A 69 0.46 -4.58 -9.03
CA SER A 69 -0.53 -4.48 -10.10
C SER A 69 -0.47 -3.10 -10.77
N TYR A 70 -0.77 -3.03 -12.07
CA TYR A 70 -0.80 -1.74 -12.76
C TYR A 70 -1.89 -0.82 -12.19
N GLN A 71 -2.99 -1.36 -11.66
CA GLN A 71 -4.01 -0.58 -10.97
C GLN A 71 -3.46 0.03 -9.68
N THR A 72 -2.69 -0.73 -8.89
CA THR A 72 -2.04 -0.23 -7.66
C THR A 72 -1.04 0.87 -7.98
N LEU A 73 -0.25 0.71 -9.04
CA LEU A 73 0.67 1.74 -9.49
C LEU A 73 -0.05 3.03 -9.91
N ILE A 74 -1.14 2.92 -10.68
CA ILE A 74 -1.97 4.07 -11.07
C ILE A 74 -2.53 4.77 -9.83
N ASN A 75 -3.09 4.02 -8.88
CA ASN A 75 -3.65 4.58 -7.65
C ASN A 75 -2.56 5.30 -6.81
N SER A 76 -1.37 4.70 -6.69
CA SER A 76 -0.22 5.32 -6.02
C SER A 76 0.20 6.63 -6.66
N LEU A 77 0.22 6.70 -7.99
CA LEU A 77 0.53 7.94 -8.71
C LEU A 77 -0.50 9.04 -8.45
N ILE A 78 -1.79 8.71 -8.45
CA ILE A 78 -2.86 9.66 -8.11
C ILE A 78 -2.68 10.17 -6.69
N HIS A 79 -2.45 9.27 -5.73
CA HIS A 79 -2.25 9.64 -4.33
C HIS A 79 -1.02 10.54 -4.14
N ARG A 80 0.10 10.21 -4.79
CA ARG A 80 1.32 11.03 -4.75
C ARG A 80 1.13 12.37 -5.43
N TYR A 81 0.35 12.44 -6.50
CA TYR A 81 0.01 13.71 -7.14
C TYR A 81 -0.81 14.61 -6.21
N LEU A 82 -1.84 14.08 -5.57
CA LEU A 82 -2.68 14.84 -4.62
C LEU A 82 -1.91 15.29 -3.38
N ASN A 83 -0.97 14.49 -2.89
CA ASN A 83 -0.17 14.79 -1.70
C ASN A 83 1.13 15.57 -2.01
N GLY A 84 1.32 16.05 -3.24
CA GLY A 84 2.46 16.89 -3.62
C GLY A 84 3.78 16.14 -3.88
N GLY A 85 3.77 14.81 -3.88
CA GLY A 85 4.92 13.97 -4.25
C GLY A 85 5.18 13.88 -5.76
N VAL A 86 4.30 14.46 -6.59
CA VAL A 86 4.46 14.62 -8.05
C VAL A 86 3.94 16.00 -8.44
N ILE A 87 4.75 16.80 -9.14
CA ILE A 87 4.35 18.10 -9.69
C ILE A 87 4.19 17.93 -11.20
N ILE A 88 2.97 18.12 -11.70
CA ILE A 88 2.75 18.25 -13.15
C ILE A 88 3.07 19.69 -13.52
N LYS A 89 4.09 19.87 -14.37
CA LYS A 89 4.37 21.19 -14.94
C LYS A 89 3.30 21.46 -16.00
N GLU A 90 2.51 22.51 -15.80
CA GLU A 90 1.61 23.03 -16.82
C GLU A 90 2.45 23.58 -17.96
N SER A 91 2.67 22.74 -18.96
CA SER A 91 3.19 23.14 -20.26
C SER A 91 2.31 22.42 -21.27
N PHE A 92 1.09 22.96 -21.42
CA PHE A 92 0.22 22.64 -22.55
C PHE A 92 0.73 23.36 -23.79
#